data_AF-A0A126Z3P5-F1
#
_entry.id   AF-A0A126Z3P5-F1
#
_cell.length_a   1.000
_cell.length_b   1.000
_cell.length_c   1.000
_cell.angle_alpha   90.00
_cell.angle_beta   90.00
_cell.angle_gamma   90.00
#
_symmetry.space_group_name_H-M   'P 1'
#
loop_
_entity.id
_entity.type
_entity.pdbx_description
1 polymer ?
#
loop_
_entity_poly.entity_id
_entity_poly.type
_entity_poly.pdbx_seq_one_letter_code
_entity_poly.pdbx_strand_id
1 'polypeptide(L)'
;MRAQGFLAVNGFPCPGPLSETSTFSGLVITTESLVTAGRSGDAHDPAIRLSLARGLADHVRLLRDLPGLASAAGLGPAWCPYQGGPWPTPHDPIFDFGSTPDGYGWLDDFAADAAARLTAHAGLETVVGHADWYAGNSRFDGDRLVGTFDWDLVAAPEAHIAGFAAATFTDGGSGAQDLPEPVEVAAFLRDYETARGSRFDAREQVQAAAAAFWALAYNARCQLSFIEGPAAEESTLGLISAHGEKYLGLRW
;
A
#
# COMPACT_ATOMS: atom_id res chain seq x y z
N MET A 1 -17.67 -0.01 -2.59
CA MET A 1 -18.83 -0.94 -2.57
C MET A 1 -18.91 -1.90 -3.74
N ARG A 2 -18.95 -1.48 -5.02
CA ARG A 2 -19.06 -2.43 -6.15
C ARG A 2 -17.93 -3.48 -6.19
N ALA A 3 -16.68 -3.05 -6.01
CA ALA A 3 -15.51 -3.95 -5.95
C ALA A 3 -15.59 -4.92 -4.75
N GLN A 4 -15.80 -4.39 -3.54
CA GLN A 4 -16.01 -5.18 -2.32
C GLN A 4 -17.13 -6.22 -2.48
N GLY A 5 -18.30 -5.81 -2.98
CA GLY A 5 -19.43 -6.70 -3.21
C GLY A 5 -19.05 -7.84 -4.14
N PHE A 6 -18.37 -7.52 -5.25
CA PHE A 6 -17.86 -8.50 -6.20
C PHE A 6 -16.85 -9.47 -5.57
N LEU A 7 -15.91 -8.97 -4.77
CA LEU A 7 -14.96 -9.81 -4.04
C LEU A 7 -15.67 -10.77 -3.07
N ALA A 8 -16.62 -10.26 -2.29
CA ALA A 8 -17.37 -11.04 -1.31
C ALA A 8 -18.18 -12.17 -1.97
N VAL A 9 -18.92 -11.91 -3.07
CA VAL A 9 -19.67 -12.97 -3.76
C VAL A 9 -18.76 -14.01 -4.44
N ASN A 10 -17.52 -13.64 -4.75
CA ASN A 10 -16.51 -14.57 -5.28
C ASN A 10 -15.67 -15.25 -4.19
N GLY A 11 -16.08 -15.14 -2.91
CA GLY A 11 -15.47 -15.87 -1.80
C GLY A 11 -14.14 -15.29 -1.31
N PHE A 12 -13.80 -14.06 -1.69
CA PHE A 12 -12.65 -13.37 -1.13
C PHE A 12 -12.87 -13.09 0.38
N PRO A 13 -11.84 -13.23 1.23
CA PRO A 13 -11.99 -13.12 2.69
C PRO A 13 -12.17 -11.67 3.14
N CYS A 14 -13.40 -11.15 3.03
CA CYS A 14 -13.70 -9.77 3.37
C CYS A 14 -15.14 -9.55 3.87
N PRO A 15 -15.43 -8.41 4.52
CA PRO A 15 -16.79 -7.98 4.77
C PRO A 15 -17.63 -7.88 3.48
N GLY A 16 -18.88 -8.37 3.53
CA GLY A 16 -19.87 -8.17 2.48
C GLY A 16 -20.67 -6.89 2.70
N PRO A 17 -20.99 -6.10 1.65
CA PRO A 17 -21.90 -4.95 1.75
C PRO A 17 -23.28 -5.38 2.26
N LEU A 18 -23.84 -4.65 3.22
CA LEU A 18 -25.19 -4.89 3.76
C LEU A 18 -26.24 -3.97 3.13
N SER A 19 -25.82 -2.80 2.66
CA SER A 19 -26.69 -1.84 1.97
C SER A 19 -25.94 -1.14 0.83
N GLU A 20 -26.71 -0.49 -0.05
CA GLU A 20 -26.17 0.53 -0.94
C GLU A 20 -25.53 1.66 -0.14
N THR A 21 -24.61 2.40 -0.78
CA THR A 21 -24.03 3.61 -0.20
C THR A 21 -25.12 4.66 0.02
N SER A 22 -25.04 5.38 1.14
CA SER A 22 -25.86 6.56 1.40
C SER A 22 -24.97 7.76 1.69
N THR A 23 -25.54 8.97 1.65
CA THR A 23 -24.82 10.19 1.98
C THR A 23 -25.48 10.90 3.15
N PHE A 24 -24.68 11.35 4.12
CA PHE A 24 -25.16 12.14 5.26
C PHE A 24 -24.15 13.23 5.57
N SER A 25 -24.61 14.49 5.58
CA SER A 25 -23.76 15.66 5.87
C SER A 25 -22.48 15.74 5.01
N GLY A 26 -22.59 15.37 3.73
CA GLY A 26 -21.47 15.37 2.79
C GLY A 26 -20.52 14.16 2.89
N LEU A 27 -20.76 13.25 3.84
CA LEU A 27 -19.99 12.02 3.99
C LEU A 27 -20.70 10.85 3.28
N VAL A 28 -19.90 9.93 2.74
CA VAL A 28 -20.40 8.65 2.22
C VAL A 28 -20.45 7.65 3.37
N ILE A 29 -21.62 7.06 3.59
CA ILE A 29 -21.84 6.01 4.57
C ILE A 29 -21.96 4.68 3.85
N THR A 30 -21.14 3.72 4.28
CA THR A 30 -21.19 2.32 3.89
C THR A 30 -21.64 1.48 5.08
N THR A 31 -22.27 0.34 4.81
CA THR A 31 -22.54 -0.67 5.84
C THR A 31 -22.11 -2.03 5.33
N GLU A 32 -21.42 -2.79 6.16
CA GLU A 32 -20.83 -4.08 5.81
C GLU A 32 -20.94 -5.07 6.97
N SER A 33 -20.83 -6.37 6.65
CA SER A 33 -20.92 -7.44 7.64
C SER A 33 -19.74 -7.40 8.60
N LEU A 34 -19.99 -7.54 9.89
CA LEU A 34 -18.93 -7.70 10.87
C LEU A 34 -18.19 -9.03 10.69
N VAL A 35 -16.87 -8.98 10.49
CA VAL A 35 -16.00 -10.17 10.47
C VAL A 35 -15.31 -10.30 11.83
N THR A 36 -15.68 -11.32 12.60
CA THR A 36 -15.06 -11.61 13.92
C THR A 36 -14.05 -12.74 13.88
N ALA A 37 -13.98 -13.48 12.77
CA ALA A 37 -13.07 -14.61 12.61
C ALA A 37 -11.60 -14.16 12.55
N GLY A 38 -10.70 -15.05 12.97
CA GLY A 38 -9.25 -14.82 12.94
C GLY A 38 -8.76 -13.83 14.00
N ARG A 39 -7.46 -13.52 13.92
CA ARG A 39 -6.71 -12.63 14.82
C ARG A 39 -5.71 -11.80 14.01
N SER A 40 -5.08 -10.81 14.63
CA SER A 40 -3.93 -10.12 14.03
C SER A 40 -2.80 -11.13 13.77
N GLY A 41 -2.10 -10.97 12.65
CA GLY A 41 -0.92 -11.75 12.29
C GLY A 41 0.35 -10.93 12.49
N ASP A 42 1.47 -11.61 12.72
CA ASP A 42 2.80 -11.01 12.66
C ASP A 42 3.33 -11.18 11.24
N ALA A 43 3.43 -10.09 10.49
CA ALA A 43 3.85 -10.13 9.10
C ALA A 43 5.36 -10.40 8.90
N HIS A 44 6.17 -10.33 9.96
CA HIS A 44 7.57 -10.80 9.89
C HIS A 44 7.65 -12.33 9.79
N ASP A 45 6.61 -13.07 10.21
CA ASP A 45 6.49 -14.50 9.95
C ASP A 45 6.35 -14.73 8.43
N PRO A 46 7.27 -15.49 7.79
CA PRO A 46 7.19 -15.81 6.36
C PRO A 46 5.86 -16.42 5.92
N ALA A 47 5.17 -17.17 6.78
CA ALA A 47 3.88 -17.76 6.45
C ALA A 47 2.78 -16.69 6.35
N ILE A 48 2.77 -15.71 7.26
CA ILE A 48 1.82 -14.58 7.23
C ILE A 48 2.11 -13.66 6.04
N ARG A 49 3.39 -13.33 5.80
CA ARG A 49 3.81 -12.56 4.63
C ARG A 49 3.34 -13.21 3.32
N LEU A 50 3.57 -14.52 3.18
CA LEU A 50 3.13 -15.27 2.00
C LEU A 50 1.60 -15.22 1.83
N SER A 51 0.84 -15.30 2.92
CA SER A 51 -0.61 -15.21 2.88
C SER A 51 -1.11 -13.81 2.52
N LEU A 52 -0.45 -12.75 2.97
CA LEU A 52 -0.72 -11.38 2.52
C LEU A 52 -0.44 -11.24 1.02
N ALA A 53 0.70 -11.72 0.54
CA ALA A 53 1.07 -11.65 -0.87
C ALA A 53 0.06 -12.42 -1.76
N ARG A 54 -0.38 -13.62 -1.32
CA ARG A 54 -1.44 -14.39 -1.98
C ARG A 54 -2.77 -13.66 -1.99
N GLY A 55 -3.18 -13.11 -0.85
CA GLY A 55 -4.42 -12.34 -0.75
C GLY A 55 -4.44 -11.15 -1.71
N LEU A 56 -3.34 -10.40 -1.82
CA LEU A 56 -3.26 -9.28 -2.75
C LEU A 56 -3.30 -9.73 -4.22
N ALA A 57 -2.59 -10.81 -4.56
CA ALA A 57 -2.59 -11.36 -5.92
C ALA A 57 -4.00 -11.86 -6.31
N ASP A 58 -4.69 -12.57 -5.41
CA ASP A 58 -6.07 -13.00 -5.62
C ASP A 58 -7.05 -11.84 -5.72
N HIS A 59 -6.86 -10.79 -4.90
CA HIS A 59 -7.66 -9.57 -4.97
C HIS A 59 -7.56 -8.92 -6.35
N VAL A 60 -6.33 -8.67 -6.85
CA VAL A 60 -6.10 -8.12 -8.18
C VAL A 60 -6.67 -9.03 -9.27
N ARG A 61 -6.43 -10.34 -9.17
CA ARG A 61 -6.92 -11.34 -10.14
C ARG A 61 -8.44 -11.30 -10.24
N LEU A 62 -9.15 -11.31 -9.11
CA LEU A 62 -10.62 -11.26 -9.10
C LEU A 62 -11.12 -9.93 -9.68
N LEU A 63 -10.52 -8.79 -9.30
CA LEU A 63 -10.99 -7.49 -9.79
C LEU A 63 -10.74 -7.25 -11.29
N ARG A 64 -9.81 -7.98 -11.92
CA ARG A 64 -9.68 -8.00 -13.40
C ARG A 64 -10.96 -8.47 -14.08
N ASP A 65 -11.73 -9.35 -13.45
CA ASP A 65 -12.98 -9.89 -14.00
C ASP A 65 -14.19 -8.95 -13.79
N LEU A 66 -13.98 -7.75 -13.24
CA LEU A 66 -15.04 -6.75 -13.04
C LEU A 66 -14.95 -5.61 -14.08
N PRO A 67 -15.76 -5.63 -15.16
CA PRO A 67 -15.61 -4.68 -16.26
C PRO A 67 -15.87 -3.23 -15.85
N GLY A 68 -15.04 -2.33 -16.39
CA GLY A 68 -15.15 -0.88 -16.18
C GLY A 68 -14.72 -0.40 -14.79
N LEU A 69 -14.19 -1.28 -13.93
CA LEU A 69 -13.76 -0.88 -12.59
C LEU A 69 -12.59 0.09 -12.62
N ALA A 70 -11.56 -0.16 -13.45
CA ALA A 70 -10.39 0.72 -13.55
C ALA A 70 -10.78 2.14 -14.00
N SER A 71 -11.70 2.27 -14.96
CA SER A 71 -12.20 3.57 -15.41
C SER A 71 -13.08 4.29 -14.38
N ALA A 72 -13.68 3.54 -13.46
CA ALA A 72 -14.50 4.07 -12.37
C ALA A 72 -13.71 4.31 -11.08
N ALA A 73 -12.45 3.86 -11.02
CA ALA A 73 -11.58 4.12 -9.89
C ALA A 73 -11.23 5.61 -9.84
N GLY A 74 -11.27 6.18 -8.64
CA GLY A 74 -10.80 7.54 -8.42
C GLY A 74 -9.27 7.61 -8.42
N LEU A 75 -8.74 8.71 -7.90
CA LEU A 75 -7.30 8.92 -7.76
C LEU A 75 -6.64 8.01 -6.71
N GLY A 76 -7.44 7.23 -5.97
CA GLY A 76 -6.99 6.46 -4.82
C GLY A 76 -6.83 7.31 -3.56
N PRO A 77 -6.30 6.71 -2.48
CA PRO A 77 -5.97 7.42 -1.24
C PRO A 77 -4.84 8.43 -1.46
N ALA A 78 -4.58 9.28 -0.46
CA ALA A 78 -3.70 10.45 -0.57
C ALA A 78 -2.26 10.15 -1.02
N TRP A 79 -1.74 8.94 -0.82
CA TRP A 79 -0.41 8.54 -1.29
C TRP A 79 -0.39 8.02 -2.74
N CYS A 80 -1.52 7.85 -3.43
CA CYS A 80 -1.55 7.41 -4.83
C CYS A 80 -1.30 8.52 -5.87
N PRO A 81 -1.70 9.79 -5.65
CA PRO A 81 -1.47 10.91 -6.57
C PRO A 81 -0.02 11.43 -6.62
N TYR A 82 0.95 10.61 -7.05
CA TYR A 82 2.37 11.01 -7.14
C TYR A 82 2.70 11.97 -8.32
N GLN A 83 1.75 12.23 -9.24
CA GLN A 83 2.01 12.96 -10.49
C GLN A 83 2.26 14.46 -10.31
N GLY A 84 1.84 15.03 -9.18
CA GLY A 84 1.96 16.46 -8.88
C GLY A 84 3.06 16.81 -7.88
N GLY A 85 4.05 15.91 -7.69
CA GLY A 85 4.97 15.86 -6.55
C GLY A 85 5.77 17.13 -6.18
N PRO A 86 6.62 17.04 -5.13
CA PRO A 86 7.03 15.80 -4.47
C PRO A 86 5.98 15.25 -3.51
N TRP A 87 5.02 16.07 -3.05
CA TRP A 87 4.00 15.64 -2.11
C TRP A 87 2.58 15.95 -2.61
N PRO A 88 1.66 15.00 -2.58
CA PRO A 88 0.24 15.27 -2.72
C PRO A 88 -0.32 15.94 -1.45
N THR A 89 -1.59 16.35 -1.48
CA THR A 89 -2.30 16.74 -0.26
C THR A 89 -2.33 15.55 0.72
N PRO A 90 -1.93 15.70 1.99
CA PRO A 90 -1.96 14.62 2.95
C PRO A 90 -3.39 14.18 3.28
N HIS A 91 -3.52 12.94 3.75
CA HIS A 91 -4.81 12.35 4.12
C HIS A 91 -5.49 13.02 5.33
N ASP A 92 -4.74 13.73 6.17
CA ASP A 92 -5.26 14.44 7.33
C ASP A 92 -4.52 15.79 7.51
N PRO A 93 -5.24 16.89 7.83
CA PRO A 93 -4.63 18.20 8.07
C PRO A 93 -3.67 18.28 9.26
N ILE A 94 -3.58 17.25 10.11
CA ILE A 94 -2.53 17.18 11.15
C ILE A 94 -1.12 17.09 10.56
N PHE A 95 -0.98 16.63 9.31
CA PHE A 95 0.31 16.53 8.64
C PHE A 95 0.63 17.82 7.88
N ASP A 96 1.71 18.50 8.25
CA ASP A 96 2.24 19.64 7.49
C ASP A 96 3.17 19.17 6.37
N PHE A 97 2.66 19.19 5.14
CA PHE A 97 3.42 18.94 3.91
C PHE A 97 3.84 20.25 3.21
N GLY A 98 3.42 21.41 3.73
CA GLY A 98 3.65 22.72 3.12
C GLY A 98 5.04 23.29 3.39
N SER A 99 5.73 22.81 4.44
CA SER A 99 7.11 23.18 4.74
C SER A 99 7.97 21.98 5.12
N THR A 100 9.21 21.95 4.65
CA THR A 100 10.18 20.91 4.99
C THR A 100 11.18 21.50 5.99
N PRO A 101 11.31 20.95 7.21
CA PRO A 101 12.26 21.43 8.20
C PRO A 101 13.72 21.36 7.71
N ASP A 102 14.56 22.27 8.20
CA ASP A 102 15.99 22.31 7.87
C ASP A 102 16.67 20.96 8.12
N GLY A 103 17.48 20.51 7.16
CA GLY A 103 18.17 19.21 7.21
C GLY A 103 17.38 18.03 6.66
N TYR A 104 16.10 18.22 6.29
CA TYR A 104 15.24 17.15 5.73
C TYR A 104 14.92 17.30 4.23
N GLY A 105 15.57 18.23 3.53
CA GLY A 105 15.38 18.42 2.08
C GLY A 105 15.68 17.16 1.24
N TRP A 106 16.51 16.25 1.76
CA TRP A 106 16.76 14.96 1.13
C TRP A 106 15.50 14.11 0.95
N LEU A 107 14.49 14.28 1.82
CA LEU A 107 13.24 13.54 1.73
C LEU A 107 12.39 14.02 0.53
N ASP A 108 12.42 15.33 0.26
CA ASP A 108 11.77 15.92 -0.92
C ASP A 108 12.42 15.42 -2.20
N ASP A 109 13.76 15.38 -2.24
CA ASP A 109 14.53 14.87 -3.38
C ASP A 109 14.22 13.38 -3.65
N PHE A 110 14.11 12.58 -2.59
CA PHE A 110 13.77 11.16 -2.67
C PHE A 110 12.36 10.93 -3.21
N ALA A 111 11.37 11.68 -2.69
CA ALA A 111 10.00 11.59 -3.17
C ALA A 111 9.88 12.05 -4.63
N ALA A 112 10.61 13.11 -5.02
CA ALA A 112 10.66 13.56 -6.40
C ALA A 112 11.23 12.51 -7.36
N ASP A 113 12.33 11.82 -7.00
CA ASP A 113 12.90 10.74 -7.83
C ASP A 113 11.92 9.55 -7.94
N ALA A 114 11.32 9.14 -6.82
CA ALA A 114 10.31 8.08 -6.82
C ALA A 114 9.11 8.42 -7.73
N ALA A 115 8.55 9.62 -7.58
CA ALA A 115 7.46 10.12 -8.42
C ALA A 115 7.83 10.20 -9.91
N ALA A 116 9.03 10.66 -10.24
CA ALA A 116 9.52 10.72 -11.61
C ALA A 116 9.60 9.32 -12.25
N ARG A 117 10.03 8.31 -11.49
CA ARG A 117 10.05 6.91 -11.96
C ARG A 117 8.64 6.36 -12.11
N LEU A 118 7.79 6.59 -11.12
CA LEU A 118 6.40 6.14 -11.14
C LEU A 118 5.65 6.74 -12.32
N THR A 119 5.88 8.00 -12.68
CA THR A 119 5.23 8.64 -13.85
C THR A 119 5.75 8.10 -15.20
N ALA A 120 6.93 7.47 -15.24
CA ALA A 120 7.51 6.87 -16.44
C ALA A 120 7.00 5.44 -16.75
N HIS A 121 5.77 5.10 -16.33
CA HIS A 121 5.18 3.76 -16.43
C HIS A 121 4.43 3.48 -17.75
N ALA A 122 4.63 4.29 -18.78
CA ALA A 122 3.88 4.18 -20.04
C ALA A 122 3.92 2.76 -20.63
N GLY A 123 2.74 2.23 -20.97
CA GLY A 123 2.56 0.91 -21.58
C GLY A 123 2.46 -0.27 -20.61
N LEU A 124 2.50 -0.04 -19.28
CA LEU A 124 2.14 -1.07 -18.30
C LEU A 124 0.62 -1.20 -18.18
N GLU A 125 0.16 -2.42 -17.91
CA GLU A 125 -1.25 -2.71 -17.70
C GLU A 125 -1.75 -2.06 -16.40
N THR A 126 -2.82 -1.27 -16.50
CA THR A 126 -3.54 -0.74 -15.33
C THR A 126 -4.52 -1.79 -14.81
N VAL A 127 -4.41 -2.11 -13.52
CA VAL A 127 -5.34 -2.97 -12.78
C VAL A 127 -5.90 -2.21 -11.59
N VAL A 128 -6.89 -2.79 -10.90
CA VAL A 128 -7.39 -2.26 -9.63
C VAL A 128 -6.92 -3.13 -8.49
N GLY A 129 -6.37 -2.50 -7.45
CA GLY A 129 -5.90 -3.20 -6.26
C GLY A 129 -6.01 -2.33 -5.02
N HIS A 130 -5.64 -2.93 -3.89
CA HIS A 130 -5.67 -2.30 -2.57
C HIS A 130 -4.38 -1.52 -2.35
N ALA A 131 -4.47 -0.22 -2.11
CA ALA A 131 -3.34 0.67 -1.90
C ALA A 131 -2.89 0.77 -0.44
N ASP A 132 -3.71 0.26 0.51
CA ASP A 132 -3.39 0.19 1.94
C ASP A 132 -3.31 -1.23 2.50
N TRP A 133 -2.53 -2.10 1.84
CA TRP A 133 -2.52 -3.53 2.14
C TRP A 133 -1.45 -3.92 3.18
N TYR A 134 -1.87 -4.14 4.43
CA TYR A 134 -0.98 -4.53 5.52
C TYR A 134 -1.63 -5.45 6.58
N ALA A 135 -0.82 -5.95 7.53
CA ALA A 135 -1.26 -6.93 8.52
C ALA A 135 -2.33 -6.38 9.48
N GLY A 136 -2.25 -5.11 9.86
CA GLY A 136 -3.27 -4.43 10.67
C GLY A 136 -4.64 -4.31 9.99
N ASN A 137 -4.67 -4.23 8.66
CA ASN A 137 -5.89 -4.31 7.85
C ASN A 137 -6.27 -5.74 7.47
N SER A 138 -5.73 -6.74 8.17
CA SER A 138 -5.93 -8.16 7.87
C SER A 138 -6.23 -9.00 9.14
N ARG A 139 -6.89 -10.15 8.94
CA ARG A 139 -7.11 -11.16 9.99
C ARG A 139 -6.74 -12.54 9.50
N PHE A 140 -6.19 -13.35 10.40
CA PHE A 140 -5.66 -14.68 10.10
C PHE A 140 -6.22 -15.76 11.02
N ASP A 141 -6.45 -16.95 10.46
CA ASP A 141 -6.76 -18.20 11.17
C ASP A 141 -5.61 -19.18 10.91
N GLY A 142 -4.67 -19.25 11.84
CA GLY A 142 -3.34 -19.80 11.56
C GLY A 142 -2.60 -18.88 10.59
N ASP A 143 -2.10 -19.43 9.50
CA ASP A 143 -1.50 -18.67 8.39
C ASP A 143 -2.53 -18.21 7.35
N ARG A 144 -3.79 -18.67 7.43
CA ARG A 144 -4.80 -18.39 6.40
C ARG A 144 -5.42 -17.01 6.60
N LEU A 145 -5.41 -16.19 5.55
CA LEU A 145 -6.14 -14.91 5.51
C LEU A 145 -7.66 -15.16 5.55
N VAL A 146 -8.35 -14.55 6.51
CA VAL A 146 -9.80 -14.70 6.75
C VAL A 146 -10.57 -13.39 6.84
N GLY A 147 -9.87 -12.24 6.78
CA GLY A 147 -10.49 -10.93 6.70
C GLY A 147 -9.51 -9.89 6.18
N THR A 148 -10.01 -8.95 5.38
CA THR A 148 -9.31 -7.77 4.87
C THR A 148 -10.22 -6.55 4.98
N PHE A 149 -9.67 -5.38 5.30
CA PHE A 149 -10.43 -4.18 5.63
C PHE A 149 -9.85 -2.94 4.93
N ASP A 150 -10.52 -1.80 5.12
CA ASP A 150 -10.04 -0.46 4.76
C ASP A 150 -9.83 -0.23 3.26
N TRP A 151 -10.94 -0.26 2.52
CA TRP A 151 -11.10 -0.36 1.06
C TRP A 151 -10.50 0.76 0.19
N ASP A 152 -9.27 1.17 0.45
CA ASP A 152 -8.50 2.17 -0.26
C ASP A 152 -7.98 1.62 -1.58
N LEU A 153 -8.88 1.57 -2.57
CA LEU A 153 -8.58 1.05 -3.89
C LEU A 153 -7.97 2.10 -4.82
N VAL A 154 -7.06 1.66 -5.68
CA VAL A 154 -6.45 2.48 -6.74
C VAL A 154 -6.47 1.73 -8.07
N ALA A 155 -6.61 2.48 -9.18
CA ALA A 155 -6.26 1.98 -10.51
C ALA A 155 -4.85 2.42 -10.88
N ALA A 156 -3.92 1.46 -10.95
CA ALA A 156 -2.52 1.70 -11.23
C ALA A 156 -1.89 0.48 -11.91
N PRO A 157 -0.67 0.59 -12.48
CA PRO A 157 0.14 -0.59 -12.80
C PRO A 157 0.19 -1.60 -11.65
N GLU A 158 0.07 -2.89 -11.96
CA GLU A 158 0.08 -3.96 -10.93
C GLU A 158 1.36 -3.91 -10.07
N ALA A 159 2.49 -3.57 -10.69
CA ALA A 159 3.76 -3.34 -9.99
C ALA A 159 3.68 -2.22 -8.94
N HIS A 160 2.89 -1.17 -9.17
CA HIS A 160 2.72 -0.09 -8.17
C HIS A 160 1.96 -0.60 -6.95
N ILE A 161 0.87 -1.33 -7.17
CA ILE A 161 0.05 -1.92 -6.09
C ILE A 161 0.91 -2.89 -5.26
N ALA A 162 1.66 -3.77 -5.93
CA ALA A 162 2.58 -4.69 -5.25
C ALA A 162 3.66 -3.95 -4.45
N GLY A 163 4.21 -2.86 -4.99
CA GLY A 163 5.20 -2.03 -4.31
C GLY A 163 4.63 -1.30 -3.09
N PHE A 164 3.43 -0.71 -3.20
CA PHE A 164 2.75 -0.07 -2.07
C PHE A 164 2.53 -1.06 -0.93
N ALA A 165 2.02 -2.24 -1.22
CA ALA A 165 1.85 -3.31 -0.23
C ALA A 165 3.20 -3.77 0.36
N ALA A 166 4.22 -3.97 -0.48
CA ALA A 166 5.53 -4.40 -0.02
C ALA A 166 6.20 -3.38 0.93
N ALA A 167 5.83 -2.11 0.87
CA ALA A 167 6.35 -1.06 1.75
C ALA A 167 5.66 -0.98 3.11
N THR A 168 4.46 -1.55 3.28
CA THR A 168 3.67 -1.37 4.51
C THR A 168 3.22 -2.69 5.14
N PHE A 169 3.45 -3.84 4.50
CA PHE A 169 2.82 -5.10 4.90
C PHE A 169 3.07 -5.54 6.35
N THR A 170 4.16 -5.10 6.97
CA THR A 170 4.55 -5.41 8.37
C THR A 170 3.72 -4.68 9.40
N ASP A 171 3.11 -3.55 9.05
CA ASP A 171 2.39 -2.72 10.02
C ASP A 171 1.27 -3.54 10.70
N GLY A 172 1.24 -3.54 12.02
CA GLY A 172 0.25 -4.24 12.83
C GLY A 172 -1.03 -3.42 13.12
N GLY A 173 -1.06 -2.14 12.74
CA GLY A 173 -2.16 -1.21 13.00
C GLY A 173 -2.30 -0.78 14.47
N SER A 174 -1.30 -1.06 15.32
CA SER A 174 -1.31 -0.66 16.73
C SER A 174 0.06 -0.21 17.22
N GLY A 175 0.16 1.03 17.69
CA GLY A 175 1.37 1.57 18.32
C GLY A 175 2.25 2.38 17.36
N ALA A 176 3.57 2.18 17.44
CA ALA A 176 4.51 2.78 16.50
C ALA A 176 4.41 2.07 15.15
N GLN A 177 4.59 2.83 14.07
CA GLN A 177 4.56 2.30 12.72
C GLN A 177 5.70 1.30 12.51
N ASP A 178 5.35 0.10 12.04
CA ASP A 178 6.28 -1.00 11.79
C ASP A 178 6.49 -1.19 10.29
N LEU A 179 7.71 -1.00 9.81
CA LEU A 179 8.02 -0.96 8.39
C LEU A 179 9.07 -2.01 8.01
N PRO A 180 8.94 -2.60 6.81
CA PRO A 180 9.82 -3.67 6.38
C PRO A 180 11.20 -3.15 6.00
N GLU A 181 12.23 -3.91 6.36
CA GLU A 181 13.58 -3.71 5.83
C GLU A 181 13.64 -3.98 4.32
N PRO A 182 14.65 -3.49 3.58
CA PRO A 182 14.76 -3.73 2.13
C PRO A 182 14.73 -5.22 1.76
N VAL A 183 15.29 -6.09 2.60
CA VAL A 183 15.29 -7.55 2.38
C VAL A 183 13.89 -8.15 2.50
N GLU A 184 13.05 -7.59 3.36
CA GLU A 184 11.67 -8.01 3.59
C GLU A 184 10.75 -7.51 2.48
N VAL A 185 10.94 -6.27 2.01
CA VAL A 185 10.29 -5.76 0.79
C VAL A 185 10.57 -6.69 -0.39
N ALA A 186 11.83 -7.07 -0.61
CA ALA A 186 12.20 -8.03 -1.66
C ALA A 186 11.61 -9.43 -1.42
N ALA A 187 11.43 -9.85 -0.17
CA ALA A 187 10.79 -11.13 0.14
C ALA A 187 9.29 -11.11 -0.18
N PHE A 188 8.58 -10.04 0.21
CA PHE A 188 7.17 -9.87 -0.12
C PHE A 188 6.95 -9.86 -1.64
N LEU A 189 7.78 -9.13 -2.40
CA LEU A 189 7.65 -9.05 -3.85
C LEU A 189 7.90 -10.41 -4.54
N ARG A 190 8.84 -11.23 -4.03
CA ARG A 190 9.03 -12.62 -4.49
C ARG A 190 7.84 -13.52 -4.18
N ASP A 191 7.27 -13.37 -2.98
CA ASP A 191 6.08 -14.11 -2.58
C ASP A 191 4.87 -13.70 -3.46
N TYR A 192 4.76 -12.41 -3.82
CA TYR A 192 3.74 -11.89 -4.71
C TYR A 192 3.88 -12.40 -6.15
N GLU A 193 5.09 -12.39 -6.73
CA GLU A 193 5.37 -12.97 -8.05
C GLU A 193 5.02 -14.46 -8.10
N THR A 194 5.33 -15.19 -7.02
CA THR A 194 4.98 -16.60 -6.88
C THR A 194 3.45 -16.77 -6.85
N ALA A 195 2.75 -15.93 -6.10
CA ALA A 195 1.29 -15.99 -5.97
C ALA A 195 0.54 -15.60 -7.25
N ARG A 196 0.98 -14.56 -7.96
CA ARG A 196 0.38 -14.14 -9.24
C ARG A 196 0.73 -15.08 -10.40
N GLY A 197 1.65 -16.03 -10.19
CA GLY A 197 2.04 -17.05 -11.18
C GLY A 197 2.93 -16.54 -12.32
N SER A 198 3.43 -15.31 -12.24
CA SER A 198 4.32 -14.72 -13.24
C SER A 198 5.27 -13.70 -12.62
N ARG A 199 6.51 -13.70 -13.10
CA ARG A 199 7.54 -12.74 -12.66
C ARG A 199 7.30 -11.37 -13.29
N PHE A 200 7.62 -10.33 -12.55
CA PHE A 200 7.77 -8.99 -13.06
C PHE A 200 8.99 -8.91 -13.97
N ASP A 201 8.84 -8.24 -15.10
CA ASP A 201 9.96 -7.91 -15.96
C ASP A 201 10.84 -6.80 -15.34
N ALA A 202 11.97 -6.48 -16.00
CA ALA A 202 12.89 -5.47 -15.48
C ALA A 202 12.26 -4.07 -15.32
N ARG A 203 11.26 -3.71 -16.14
CA ARG A 203 10.55 -2.43 -16.02
C ARG A 203 9.57 -2.47 -14.86
N GLU A 204 8.81 -3.56 -14.72
CA GLU A 204 7.90 -3.77 -13.60
C GLU A 204 8.66 -3.80 -12.26
N GLN A 205 9.83 -4.43 -12.20
CA GLN A 205 10.66 -4.43 -10.99
C GLN A 205 11.10 -3.02 -10.59
N VAL A 206 11.51 -2.19 -11.56
CA VAL A 206 11.84 -0.76 -11.32
C VAL A 206 10.62 -0.02 -10.77
N GLN A 207 9.44 -0.28 -11.31
CA GLN A 207 8.21 0.40 -10.91
C GLN A 207 7.72 -0.04 -9.52
N ALA A 208 7.83 -1.32 -9.18
CA ALA A 208 7.46 -1.78 -7.84
C ALA A 208 8.44 -1.26 -6.77
N ALA A 209 9.74 -1.24 -7.07
CA ALA A 209 10.74 -0.64 -6.18
C ALA A 209 10.49 0.86 -5.97
N ALA A 210 10.17 1.61 -7.04
CA ALA A 210 9.81 3.02 -6.93
C ALA A 210 8.52 3.24 -6.13
N ALA A 211 7.52 2.37 -6.28
CA ALA A 211 6.26 2.45 -5.53
C ALA A 211 6.46 2.16 -4.04
N ALA A 212 7.25 1.14 -3.72
CA ALA A 212 7.61 0.84 -2.34
C ALA A 212 8.35 2.03 -1.71
N PHE A 213 9.35 2.57 -2.41
CA PHE A 213 10.11 3.70 -1.92
C PHE A 213 9.26 4.97 -1.74
N TRP A 214 8.35 5.25 -2.68
CA TRP A 214 7.39 6.35 -2.57
C TRP A 214 6.49 6.22 -1.34
N ALA A 215 5.91 5.03 -1.10
CA ALA A 215 5.06 4.78 0.05
C ALA A 215 5.82 4.95 1.38
N LEU A 216 7.07 4.46 1.46
CA LEU A 216 7.94 4.71 2.61
C LEU A 216 8.19 6.21 2.79
N ALA A 217 8.54 6.93 1.72
CA ALA A 217 8.82 8.37 1.77
C ALA A 217 7.60 9.18 2.23
N TYR A 218 6.40 8.83 1.76
CA TYR A 218 5.14 9.44 2.21
C TYR A 218 4.91 9.23 3.71
N ASN A 219 5.15 8.01 4.22
CA ASN A 219 5.05 7.71 5.65
C ASN A 219 6.10 8.47 6.50
N ALA A 220 7.34 8.55 6.01
CA ALA A 220 8.37 9.41 6.63
C ALA A 220 7.94 10.87 6.65
N ARG A 221 7.27 11.35 5.59
CA ARG A 221 6.79 12.74 5.52
C ARG A 221 5.69 13.01 6.54
N CYS A 222 4.80 12.05 6.76
CA CYS A 222 3.83 12.09 7.85
C CYS A 222 4.51 12.14 9.23
N GLN A 223 5.55 11.31 9.46
CA GLN A 223 6.30 11.35 10.72
C GLN A 223 7.04 12.68 10.92
N LEU A 224 7.60 13.24 9.84
CA LEU A 224 8.32 14.52 9.86
C LEU A 224 7.46 15.66 10.40
N SER A 225 6.13 15.59 10.23
CA SER A 225 5.19 16.58 10.78
C SER A 225 5.12 16.60 12.32
N PHE A 226 5.64 15.57 13.01
CA PHE A 226 5.56 15.44 14.47
C PHE A 226 6.92 15.40 15.18
N ILE A 227 8.04 15.47 14.47
CA ILE A 227 9.34 15.30 15.13
C ILE A 227 9.67 16.51 16.00
N GLU A 228 10.14 16.23 17.22
CA GLU A 228 10.77 17.20 18.10
C GLU A 228 12.25 16.79 18.27
N GLY A 229 13.13 17.28 17.40
CA GLY A 229 14.57 16.94 17.40
C GLY A 229 14.99 15.95 16.29
N PRO A 230 16.15 15.28 16.42
CA PRO A 230 16.60 14.32 15.42
C PRO A 230 15.72 13.07 15.41
N ALA A 231 15.47 12.52 14.22
CA ALA A 231 14.71 11.27 14.11
C ALA A 231 15.41 10.09 14.80
N ALA A 232 14.61 9.24 15.44
CA ALA A 232 15.07 7.98 15.97
C ALA A 232 15.49 7.05 14.82
N GLU A 233 16.56 6.28 15.01
CA GLU A 233 17.06 5.33 13.99
C GLU A 233 16.00 4.30 13.58
N GLU A 234 15.17 3.87 14.54
CA GLU A 234 14.09 2.90 14.35
C GLU A 234 12.81 3.50 13.74
N SER A 235 12.76 4.82 13.52
CA SER A 235 11.61 5.46 12.86
C SER A 235 11.64 5.24 11.34
N THR A 236 10.51 5.44 10.66
CA THR A 236 10.45 5.46 9.19
C THR A 236 11.46 6.44 8.61
N LEU A 237 11.60 7.61 9.25
CA LEU A 237 12.55 8.63 8.81
C LEU A 237 14.01 8.16 8.98
N GLY A 238 14.31 7.44 10.07
CA GLY A 238 15.62 6.82 10.31
C GLY A 238 15.95 5.72 9.29
N LEU A 239 15.01 4.80 9.05
CA LEU A 239 15.15 3.72 8.06
C LEU A 239 15.42 4.26 6.65
N ILE A 240 14.66 5.26 6.21
CA ILE A 240 14.84 5.85 4.88
C ILE A 240 16.16 6.64 4.81
N SER A 241 16.51 7.37 5.86
CA SER A 241 17.80 8.07 5.90
C SER A 241 18.97 7.09 5.77
N ALA A 242 18.89 5.92 6.41
CA ALA A 242 19.95 4.90 6.38
C ALA A 242 19.96 4.05 5.10
N HIS A 243 18.79 3.81 4.48
CA HIS A 243 18.63 2.76 3.46
C HIS A 243 17.89 3.20 2.19
N GLY A 244 17.53 4.48 2.03
CA GLY A 244 16.67 4.96 0.94
C GLY A 244 17.11 4.52 -0.46
N GLU A 245 18.40 4.66 -0.78
CA GLU A 245 18.95 4.23 -2.08
C GLU A 245 18.81 2.71 -2.32
N LYS A 246 18.83 1.90 -1.26
CA LYS A 246 18.67 0.43 -1.38
C LYS A 246 17.24 0.06 -1.78
N TYR A 247 16.23 0.77 -1.27
CA TYR A 247 14.84 0.55 -1.68
C TYR A 247 14.63 0.92 -3.15
N LEU A 248 15.21 2.03 -3.60
CA LEU A 248 15.06 2.48 -4.99
C LEU A 248 15.82 1.59 -5.99
N GLY A 249 16.97 1.06 -5.56
CA GLY A 249 17.78 0.09 -6.29
C GLY A 249 17.30 -1.35 -6.20
N LEU A 250 16.21 -1.63 -5.47
CA LEU A 250 15.80 -2.99 -5.12
C LEU A 250 15.51 -3.84 -6.36
N ARG A 251 16.12 -5.03 -6.40
CA ARG A 251 15.84 -6.09 -7.37
C ARG A 251 15.79 -7.42 -6.61
N TRP A 252 14.99 -8.37 -7.08
CA TRP A 252 14.76 -9.65 -6.42
C TRP A 252 14.57 -10.79 -7.41
#